data_AF-A0A812UG26-F1
#
_entry.id   AF-A0A812UG26-F1
#
_cell.length_a   1.000
_cell.length_b   1.000
_cell.length_c   1.000
_cell.angle_alpha   90.00
_cell.angle_beta   90.00
_cell.angle_gamma   90.00
#
_symmetry.space_group_name_H-M   'P 1'
#
loop_
_entity.id
_entity.type
_entity.pdbx_description
1 polymer ?
#
loop_
_entity_poly.entity_id
_entity_poly.type
_entity_poly.pdbx_seq_one_letter_code
_entity_poly.pdbx_strand_id
1 'polypeptide(L)'
;MISCPTGSIRTEQPLRKTREVLDAFPIPVHKHLPHVFHLGYHSPKSFGAASYFLTGKEKARPFNVMYDSPRYSSRLAKVLESAGGVQLMVLSHKDDVADHARWKERFPAMTRVMHKQDVRGPLSWPYIDMTDVEMQLEGEGPWCVAEGLKVVYTPGHSSGSITLIADGAQTGGDGVAFTGDHLALSGRLGRLDGFARYSEDTELQADSMLKLVAEDVLWILPGHGRRTRFENSDGRKKQLQQAAEQYRNDPRGQSDFQDFLQVRLALANEYKEAVKHQRLRASGSWDIQDPTLRQESRRGLGLGRIKLRQNNTRAYLAAVVNEQSRQRREANWAPSFQLDDVKLAETAQRISKNDAEYSIQRAQRDHEDVCKELVMCKKLAEPEDPAEDELLVEQPEQEPIPPTSDDSDVGSPQQRGEGFGMKRVPSVALVDREEEKCDEDDDEDGTSSVASAASSVRQPDKTKGFGLSKEILHDHGLRATGRKDDAVCESNSRLDSRRTMSHTDLTNVKSLR
;
A
#
# COMPACT_ATOMS: atom_id res chain seq x y z
N MET A 1 -4.02 -12.03 -7.01
CA MET A 1 -4.08 -12.69 -8.35
C MET A 1 -5.07 -11.99 -9.27
N ILE A 2 -6.37 -12.00 -8.96
CA ILE A 2 -7.41 -11.32 -9.78
C ILE A 2 -7.24 -9.80 -9.78
N SER A 3 -6.84 -9.24 -8.62
CA SER A 3 -6.41 -7.86 -8.46
C SER A 3 -4.91 -7.66 -8.72
N CYS A 4 -4.20 -8.64 -9.30
CA CYS A 4 -2.81 -8.42 -9.67
C CYS A 4 -2.79 -7.43 -10.84
N PRO A 5 -2.17 -6.25 -10.69
CA PRO A 5 -2.25 -5.15 -11.66
C PRO A 5 -1.94 -5.58 -13.10
N THR A 6 -0.93 -6.44 -13.26
CA THR A 6 -0.45 -6.96 -14.56
C THR A 6 -0.73 -8.45 -14.77
N GLY A 7 -1.42 -9.12 -13.84
CA GLY A 7 -1.64 -10.56 -13.90
C GLY A 7 -0.36 -11.42 -13.78
N SER A 8 0.71 -10.87 -13.20
CA SER A 8 1.99 -11.55 -12.98
C SER A 8 1.95 -12.60 -11.86
N ILE A 9 1.06 -12.42 -10.88
CA ILE A 9 0.81 -13.43 -9.84
C ILE A 9 -0.24 -14.38 -10.38
N ARG A 10 0.15 -15.64 -10.60
CA ARG A 10 -0.71 -16.73 -11.10
C ARG A 10 -0.55 -17.96 -10.21
N THR A 11 -1.53 -18.84 -10.25
CA THR A 11 -1.41 -20.19 -9.71
C THR A 11 -1.28 -21.17 -10.87
N GLU A 12 -0.51 -22.24 -10.68
CA GLU A 12 -0.36 -23.31 -11.67
C GLU A 12 -1.70 -23.98 -11.98
N GLN A 13 -2.58 -24.05 -10.99
CA GLN A 13 -3.96 -24.51 -11.14
C GLN A 13 -4.94 -23.49 -10.55
N PRO A 14 -6.16 -23.32 -11.12
CA PRO A 14 -7.16 -22.43 -10.56
C PRO A 14 -7.53 -22.84 -9.13
N LEU A 15 -7.37 -21.93 -8.15
CA LEU A 15 -7.82 -22.18 -6.79
C LEU A 15 -9.34 -22.32 -6.77
N ARG A 16 -9.88 -23.26 -5.97
CA ARG A 16 -11.34 -23.45 -5.81
C ARG A 16 -12.08 -22.14 -5.49
N LYS A 17 -11.49 -21.28 -4.66
CA LYS A 17 -12.06 -19.97 -4.26
C LYS A 17 -11.90 -18.85 -5.28
N THR A 18 -11.19 -19.06 -6.39
CA THR A 18 -11.00 -18.04 -7.44
C THR A 18 -12.36 -17.51 -7.94
N ARG A 19 -13.35 -18.40 -8.03
CA ARG A 19 -14.69 -18.04 -8.49
C ARG A 19 -15.44 -17.15 -7.49
N GLU A 20 -15.32 -17.42 -6.19
CA GLU A 20 -15.91 -16.62 -5.10
C GLU A 20 -15.30 -15.22 -5.06
N VAL A 21 -13.97 -15.11 -5.18
CA VAL A 21 -13.27 -13.82 -5.20
C VAL A 21 -13.68 -12.97 -6.41
N LEU A 22 -13.92 -13.61 -7.58
CA LEU A 22 -14.42 -12.90 -8.77
C LEU A 22 -15.86 -12.39 -8.61
N ASP A 23 -16.69 -13.03 -7.78
CA ASP A 23 -18.05 -12.58 -7.44
C ASP A 23 -18.07 -11.43 -6.42
N ALA A 24 -16.98 -11.23 -5.67
CA ALA A 24 -16.90 -10.16 -4.69
C ALA A 24 -16.81 -8.76 -5.33
N PHE A 25 -16.46 -8.67 -6.61
CA PHE A 25 -16.33 -7.39 -7.31
C PHE A 25 -17.68 -6.94 -7.94
N PRO A 26 -17.99 -5.64 -7.85
CA PRO A 26 -17.16 -4.56 -7.31
C PRO A 26 -17.19 -4.48 -5.78
N ILE A 27 -16.08 -4.08 -5.14
CA ILE A 27 -15.91 -4.09 -3.68
C ILE A 27 -16.08 -2.66 -3.14
N PRO A 28 -16.86 -2.42 -2.07
CA PRO A 28 -16.96 -1.09 -1.45
C PRO A 28 -15.58 -0.53 -1.06
N VAL A 29 -15.33 0.75 -1.36
CA VAL A 29 -14.05 1.38 -1.05
C VAL A 29 -13.90 1.63 0.45
N HIS A 30 -14.92 2.20 1.08
CA HIS A 30 -14.91 2.55 2.49
C HIS A 30 -16.32 2.72 3.05
N LYS A 31 -16.52 2.51 4.36
CA LYS A 31 -17.81 2.73 5.03
C LYS A 31 -18.33 4.18 4.96
N HIS A 32 -17.44 5.15 4.76
CA HIS A 32 -17.79 6.57 4.57
C HIS A 32 -18.06 6.94 3.11
N LEU A 33 -17.95 5.97 2.20
CA LEU A 33 -18.20 6.12 0.77
C LEU A 33 -19.12 4.97 0.31
N PRO A 34 -20.33 4.85 0.87
CA PRO A 34 -21.19 3.68 0.65
C PRO A 34 -21.58 3.47 -0.82
N HIS A 35 -21.46 4.50 -1.65
CA HIS A 35 -21.79 4.43 -3.07
C HIS A 35 -20.56 4.29 -3.98
N VAL A 36 -19.35 4.22 -3.42
CA VAL A 36 -18.11 4.13 -4.19
C VAL A 36 -17.51 2.75 -4.07
N PHE A 37 -17.33 2.10 -5.21
CA PHE A 37 -16.82 0.75 -5.31
C PHE A 37 -15.54 0.71 -6.15
N HIS A 38 -14.61 -0.14 -5.74
CA HIS A 38 -13.46 -0.51 -6.54
C HIS A 38 -13.84 -1.66 -7.48
N LEU A 39 -13.65 -1.47 -8.78
CA LEU A 39 -14.05 -2.44 -9.79
C LEU A 39 -13.14 -3.66 -9.85
N GLY A 40 -11.87 -3.53 -9.44
CA GLY A 40 -10.87 -4.56 -9.67
C GLY A 40 -10.62 -4.76 -11.16
N TYR A 41 -10.56 -6.02 -11.60
CA TYR A 41 -10.34 -6.41 -13.01
C TYR A 41 -9.27 -5.55 -13.71
N HIS A 42 -8.13 -5.34 -13.04
CA HIS A 42 -7.03 -4.54 -13.57
C HIS A 42 -6.57 -5.06 -14.94
N SER A 43 -6.10 -4.13 -15.77
CA SER A 43 -5.67 -4.41 -17.13
C SER A 43 -4.18 -4.11 -17.30
N PRO A 44 -3.38 -5.00 -17.92
CA PRO A 44 -2.03 -4.64 -18.33
C PRO A 44 -2.01 -3.50 -19.37
N LYS A 45 -3.12 -3.25 -20.08
CA LYS A 45 -3.25 -2.13 -21.02
C LYS A 45 -3.35 -0.76 -20.33
N SER A 46 -3.63 -0.74 -19.03
CA SER A 46 -3.64 0.46 -18.19
C SER A 46 -2.59 0.38 -17.08
N PHE A 47 -1.52 -0.39 -17.31
CA PHE A 47 -0.47 -0.65 -16.31
C PHE A 47 -0.96 -1.19 -14.95
N GLY A 48 -2.21 -1.66 -14.93
CA GLY A 48 -2.90 -2.16 -13.77
C GLY A 48 -3.55 -1.10 -12.88
N ALA A 49 -3.90 0.06 -13.44
CA ALA A 49 -4.65 1.11 -12.77
C ALA A 49 -5.92 0.60 -12.10
N ALA A 50 -6.25 1.20 -10.95
CA ALA A 50 -7.51 1.00 -10.26
C ALA A 50 -8.62 1.83 -10.91
N SER A 51 -9.70 1.17 -11.30
CA SER A 51 -10.94 1.83 -11.71
C SER A 51 -12.00 1.75 -10.62
N TYR A 52 -12.95 2.67 -10.70
CA TYR A 52 -13.99 2.86 -9.69
C TYR A 52 -15.36 2.92 -10.32
N PHE A 53 -16.37 2.58 -9.51
CA PHE A 53 -17.77 2.68 -9.85
C PHE A 53 -18.49 3.46 -8.77
N LEU A 54 -19.15 4.53 -9.17
CA LEU A 54 -19.99 5.36 -8.32
C LEU A 54 -21.44 5.09 -8.68
N THR A 55 -22.22 4.59 -7.72
CA THR A 55 -23.66 4.43 -7.89
C THR A 55 -24.37 5.73 -7.52
N GLY A 56 -25.27 6.21 -8.37
CA GLY A 56 -25.93 7.50 -8.15
C GLY A 56 -27.36 7.53 -8.69
N LYS A 57 -28.00 8.69 -8.54
CA LYS A 57 -29.32 8.97 -9.12
C LYS A 57 -29.33 10.38 -9.68
N GLU A 58 -29.93 10.54 -10.85
CA GLU A 58 -30.27 11.85 -11.43
C GLU A 58 -31.77 11.88 -11.71
N LYS A 59 -32.49 12.87 -11.16
CA LYS A 59 -33.95 13.03 -11.35
C LYS A 59 -34.73 11.71 -11.11
N ALA A 60 -34.38 11.02 -10.01
CA ALA A 60 -34.93 9.73 -9.60
C ALA A 60 -34.64 8.52 -10.51
N ARG A 61 -33.78 8.66 -11.53
CA ARG A 61 -33.29 7.55 -12.36
C ARG A 61 -31.87 7.16 -11.95
N PRO A 62 -31.46 5.89 -12.09
CA PRO A 62 -30.07 5.50 -11.88
C PRO A 62 -29.13 6.30 -12.77
N PHE A 63 -28.08 6.87 -12.17
CA PHE A 63 -27.00 7.54 -12.87
C PHE A 63 -25.68 7.09 -12.25
N ASN A 64 -25.12 6.04 -12.82
CA ASN A 64 -23.91 5.40 -12.36
C ASN A 64 -22.73 5.83 -13.23
N VAL A 65 -21.58 6.02 -12.58
CA VAL A 65 -20.35 6.48 -13.21
C VAL A 65 -19.26 5.44 -13.07
N MET A 66 -18.59 5.14 -14.18
CA MET A 66 -17.33 4.39 -14.20
C MET A 66 -16.17 5.39 -14.34
N TYR A 67 -15.27 5.41 -13.38
CA TYR A 67 -14.05 6.20 -13.47
C TYR A 67 -12.89 5.28 -13.86
N ASP A 68 -12.25 5.61 -14.99
CA ASP A 68 -11.29 4.81 -15.73
C ASP A 68 -11.79 3.41 -16.13
N SER A 69 -11.05 2.76 -17.01
CA SER A 69 -11.51 1.55 -17.67
C SER A 69 -10.85 0.29 -17.08
N PRO A 70 -11.59 -0.62 -16.43
CA PRO A 70 -11.06 -1.95 -16.13
C PRO A 70 -10.98 -2.80 -17.40
N ARG A 71 -10.23 -3.91 -17.33
CA ARG A 71 -10.34 -4.98 -18.32
C ARG A 71 -11.80 -5.46 -18.39
N TYR A 72 -12.32 -5.61 -19.60
CA TYR A 72 -13.70 -6.04 -19.78
C TYR A 72 -13.91 -7.48 -19.29
N SER A 73 -14.99 -7.67 -18.55
CA SER A 73 -15.45 -8.97 -18.06
C SER A 73 -16.96 -9.02 -18.19
N SER A 74 -17.48 -10.04 -18.88
CA SER A 74 -18.92 -10.27 -18.98
C SER A 74 -19.57 -10.51 -17.62
N ARG A 75 -18.81 -11.04 -16.65
CA ARG A 75 -19.27 -11.22 -15.26
C ARG A 75 -19.48 -9.88 -14.58
N LEU A 76 -18.46 -9.02 -14.59
CA LEU A 76 -18.57 -7.68 -13.99
C LEU A 76 -19.67 -6.88 -14.69
N ALA A 77 -19.76 -6.95 -16.01
CA ALA A 77 -20.80 -6.27 -16.77
C ALA A 77 -22.22 -6.66 -16.36
N LYS A 78 -22.49 -7.94 -16.08
CA LYS A 78 -23.80 -8.39 -15.57
C LYS A 78 -24.13 -7.81 -14.20
N VAL A 79 -23.12 -7.70 -13.32
CA VAL A 79 -23.29 -7.08 -11.99
C VAL A 79 -23.61 -5.60 -12.13
N LEU A 80 -22.88 -4.87 -12.98
CA LEU A 80 -23.13 -3.44 -13.23
C LEU A 80 -24.48 -3.20 -13.91
N GLU A 81 -24.88 -4.05 -14.85
CA GLU A 81 -26.21 -3.98 -15.48
C GLU A 81 -27.33 -4.19 -14.45
N SER A 82 -27.17 -5.15 -13.54
CA SER A 82 -28.11 -5.38 -12.44
C SER A 82 -28.18 -4.20 -11.45
N ALA A 83 -27.13 -3.38 -11.40
CA ALA A 83 -27.07 -2.14 -10.60
C ALA A 83 -27.61 -0.91 -11.34
N GLY A 84 -28.24 -1.07 -12.52
CA GLY A 84 -28.79 0.04 -13.32
C GLY A 84 -27.91 0.46 -14.51
N GLY A 85 -26.87 -0.31 -14.82
CA GLY A 85 -25.96 -0.05 -15.94
C GLY A 85 -24.95 1.05 -15.63
N VAL A 86 -24.35 1.61 -16.68
CA VAL A 86 -23.36 2.69 -16.60
C VAL A 86 -23.81 3.81 -17.54
N GLN A 87 -23.98 5.02 -17.01
CA GLN A 87 -24.47 6.17 -17.78
C GLN A 87 -23.30 7.07 -18.21
N LEU A 88 -22.26 7.16 -17.39
CA LEU A 88 -21.09 7.99 -17.64
C LEU A 88 -19.82 7.17 -17.43
N MET A 89 -18.86 7.31 -18.34
CA MET A 89 -17.49 6.85 -18.12
C MET A 89 -16.55 8.04 -18.22
N VAL A 90 -15.80 8.33 -17.16
CA VAL A 90 -14.78 9.39 -17.18
C VAL A 90 -13.41 8.73 -17.32
N LEU A 91 -12.68 9.08 -18.37
CA LEU A 91 -11.32 8.61 -18.62
C LEU A 91 -10.35 9.72 -18.23
N SER A 92 -9.52 9.45 -17.22
CA SER A 92 -8.67 10.42 -16.53
C SER A 92 -7.53 10.94 -17.42
N HIS A 93 -6.89 10.05 -18.16
CA HIS A 93 -5.86 10.34 -19.15
C HIS A 93 -5.76 9.18 -20.15
N LYS A 94 -4.98 9.39 -21.21
CA LYS A 94 -4.78 8.42 -22.30
C LYS A 94 -4.23 7.06 -21.86
N ASP A 95 -3.60 6.93 -20.69
CA ASP A 95 -2.94 5.66 -20.30
C ASP A 95 -3.94 4.65 -19.71
N ASP A 96 -5.01 5.14 -19.08
CA ASP A 96 -5.94 4.33 -18.27
C ASP A 96 -7.27 4.01 -18.97
N VAL A 97 -7.19 3.83 -20.30
CA VAL A 97 -8.35 3.64 -21.19
C VAL A 97 -8.68 2.18 -21.52
N ALA A 98 -7.76 1.25 -21.24
CA ALA A 98 -7.90 -0.21 -21.33
C ALA A 98 -8.94 -0.74 -22.35
N ASP A 99 -10.09 -1.26 -21.89
CA ASP A 99 -11.12 -1.86 -22.73
C ASP A 99 -12.37 -0.94 -22.84
N HIS A 100 -12.20 0.38 -22.82
CA HIS A 100 -13.31 1.36 -22.81
C HIS A 100 -14.32 1.14 -23.96
N ALA A 101 -13.85 0.79 -25.16
CA ALA A 101 -14.69 0.48 -26.31
C ALA A 101 -15.60 -0.75 -26.07
N ARG A 102 -15.09 -1.81 -25.42
CA ARG A 102 -15.89 -3.01 -25.10
C ARG A 102 -16.95 -2.72 -24.05
N TRP A 103 -16.66 -1.82 -23.11
CA TRP A 103 -17.65 -1.33 -22.17
C TRP A 103 -18.74 -0.51 -22.86
N LYS A 104 -18.37 0.32 -23.84
CA LYS A 104 -19.32 1.07 -24.68
C LYS A 104 -20.20 0.14 -25.53
N GLU A 105 -19.64 -0.92 -26.12
CA GLU A 105 -20.41 -1.95 -26.82
C GLU A 105 -21.46 -2.59 -25.90
N ARG A 106 -21.09 -2.85 -24.64
CA ARG A 106 -21.99 -3.47 -23.66
C ARG A 106 -23.03 -2.51 -23.09
N PHE A 107 -22.70 -1.22 -22.98
CA PHE A 107 -23.58 -0.15 -22.51
C PHE A 107 -23.67 0.96 -23.58
N PRO A 108 -24.45 0.78 -24.66
CA PRO A 108 -24.48 1.72 -25.78
C PRO A 108 -24.94 3.14 -25.41
N ALA A 109 -25.75 3.27 -24.36
CA ALA A 109 -26.23 4.55 -23.84
C ALA A 109 -25.21 5.28 -22.95
N MET A 110 -24.09 4.65 -22.59
CA MET A 110 -23.03 5.26 -21.78
C MET A 110 -22.32 6.36 -22.58
N THR A 111 -22.14 7.53 -21.97
CA THR A 111 -21.31 8.60 -22.53
C THR A 111 -19.90 8.47 -21.98
N ARG A 112 -18.88 8.32 -22.84
CA ARG A 112 -17.48 8.45 -22.42
C ARG A 112 -17.07 9.92 -22.48
N VAL A 113 -16.33 10.34 -21.46
CA VAL A 113 -15.79 11.69 -21.32
C VAL A 113 -14.28 11.60 -21.19
N MET A 114 -13.56 12.41 -21.95
CA MET A 114 -12.11 12.61 -21.80
C MET A 114 -11.71 14.00 -22.28
N HIS A 115 -10.51 14.46 -21.96
CA HIS A 115 -10.01 15.70 -22.53
C HIS A 115 -9.48 15.50 -23.95
N LYS A 116 -9.78 16.44 -24.86
CA LYS A 116 -9.37 16.36 -26.27
C LYS A 116 -7.86 16.25 -26.46
N GLN A 117 -7.07 16.85 -25.56
CA GLN A 117 -5.60 16.78 -25.65
C GLN A 117 -5.04 15.37 -25.46
N ASP A 118 -5.83 14.42 -24.92
CA ASP A 118 -5.45 13.03 -24.75
C ASP A 118 -6.13 12.07 -25.74
N VAL A 119 -6.99 12.57 -26.64
CA VAL A 119 -7.60 11.75 -27.69
C VAL A 119 -6.52 11.28 -28.66
N ARG A 120 -6.41 9.97 -28.86
CA ARG A 120 -5.48 9.34 -29.81
C ARG A 120 -6.22 8.37 -30.71
N GLY A 121 -5.76 8.24 -31.95
CA GLY A 121 -6.22 7.20 -32.87
C GLY A 121 -5.49 5.87 -32.64
N PRO A 122 -5.93 4.78 -33.29
CA PRO A 122 -5.40 3.43 -33.06
C PRO A 122 -3.93 3.26 -33.45
N LEU A 123 -3.38 4.18 -34.25
CA LEU A 123 -1.98 4.14 -34.71
C LEU A 123 -1.03 4.96 -33.82
N SER A 124 -1.53 5.62 -32.78
CA SER A 124 -0.73 6.40 -31.84
C SER A 124 -0.77 5.76 -30.47
N TRP A 125 0.37 5.72 -29.77
CA TRP A 125 0.43 5.24 -28.39
C TRP A 125 -0.68 5.90 -27.54
N PRO A 126 -1.46 5.14 -26.74
CA PRO A 126 -1.26 3.74 -26.33
C PRO A 126 -1.78 2.67 -27.31
N TYR A 127 -2.05 3.02 -28.57
CA TYR A 127 -2.62 2.16 -29.62
C TYR A 127 -4.04 1.67 -29.32
N ILE A 128 -4.80 2.56 -28.69
CA ILE A 128 -6.22 2.38 -28.38
C ILE A 128 -6.96 3.57 -28.99
N ASP A 129 -7.99 3.29 -29.79
CA ASP A 129 -8.76 4.32 -30.46
C ASP A 129 -9.70 5.02 -29.48
N MET A 130 -9.50 6.32 -29.30
CA MET A 130 -10.34 7.18 -28.48
C MET A 130 -11.00 8.28 -29.32
N THR A 131 -10.87 8.24 -30.65
CA THR A 131 -11.44 9.26 -31.54
C THR A 131 -12.96 9.24 -31.56
N ASP A 132 -13.56 8.12 -31.14
CA ASP A 132 -14.99 7.89 -31.03
C ASP A 132 -15.57 8.23 -29.64
N VAL A 133 -14.76 8.75 -28.72
CA VAL A 133 -15.23 9.19 -27.39
C VAL A 133 -16.23 10.33 -27.55
N GLU A 134 -17.39 10.18 -26.92
CA GLU A 134 -18.58 10.98 -27.18
C GLU A 134 -18.45 12.43 -26.68
N MET A 135 -17.80 12.63 -25.54
CA MET A 135 -17.58 13.96 -24.96
C MET A 135 -16.08 14.24 -24.82
N GLN A 136 -15.53 14.95 -25.80
CA GLN A 136 -14.15 15.40 -25.80
C GLN A 136 -14.09 16.83 -25.26
N LEU A 137 -13.66 16.99 -24.01
CA LEU A 137 -13.61 18.29 -23.33
C LEU A 137 -12.52 19.18 -23.94
N GLU A 138 -12.81 20.49 -24.02
CA GLU A 138 -11.89 21.51 -24.52
C GLU A 138 -11.86 22.71 -23.56
N GLY A 139 -10.71 23.38 -23.46
CA GLY A 139 -10.49 24.52 -22.57
C GLY A 139 -9.92 24.08 -21.21
N GLU A 140 -10.06 24.94 -20.20
CA GLU A 140 -9.45 24.70 -18.87
C GLU A 140 -10.45 24.28 -17.79
N GLY A 141 -11.73 24.14 -18.15
CA GLY A 141 -12.79 23.77 -17.23
C GLY A 141 -13.02 24.78 -16.11
N PRO A 142 -13.62 24.37 -14.98
CA PRO A 142 -14.18 23.03 -14.75
C PRO A 142 -15.44 22.78 -15.61
N TRP A 143 -15.81 21.52 -15.77
CA TRP A 143 -17.03 21.11 -16.47
C TRP A 143 -17.97 20.35 -15.54
N CYS A 144 -19.22 20.76 -15.45
CA CYS A 144 -20.26 20.00 -14.76
C CYS A 144 -20.76 18.90 -15.69
N VAL A 145 -20.49 17.63 -15.35
CA VAL A 145 -20.88 16.47 -16.18
C VAL A 145 -22.17 15.82 -15.71
N ALA A 146 -22.55 16.03 -14.45
CA ALA A 146 -23.86 15.72 -13.90
C ALA A 146 -24.07 16.52 -12.60
N GLU A 147 -25.26 16.42 -12.00
CA GLU A 147 -25.52 16.98 -10.67
C GLU A 147 -24.55 16.39 -9.63
N GLY A 148 -23.84 17.25 -8.90
CA GLY A 148 -22.82 16.85 -7.91
C GLY A 148 -21.54 16.25 -8.48
N LEU A 149 -21.38 16.23 -9.82
CA LEU A 149 -20.21 15.70 -10.51
C LEU A 149 -19.55 16.75 -11.40
N LYS A 150 -18.28 17.04 -11.12
CA LYS A 150 -17.50 18.06 -11.81
C LYS A 150 -16.15 17.51 -12.27
N VAL A 151 -15.75 17.80 -13.49
CA VAL A 151 -14.42 17.50 -14.01
C VAL A 151 -13.53 18.74 -13.89
N VAL A 152 -12.36 18.58 -13.27
CA VAL A 152 -11.33 19.62 -13.14
C VAL A 152 -10.18 19.27 -14.08
N TYR A 153 -9.71 20.25 -14.85
CA TYR A 153 -8.57 20.08 -15.74
C TYR A 153 -7.25 20.10 -14.95
N THR A 154 -6.53 18.99 -14.94
CA THR A 154 -5.33 18.78 -14.13
C THR A 154 -4.16 18.29 -14.99
N PRO A 155 -3.70 19.08 -16.00
CA PRO A 155 -2.64 18.67 -16.90
C PRO A 155 -1.30 18.50 -16.19
N GLY A 156 -0.40 17.77 -16.85
CA GLY A 156 1.01 17.63 -16.47
C GLY A 156 1.45 16.18 -16.32
N HIS A 157 0.57 15.27 -15.84
CA HIS A 157 0.82 13.83 -16.04
C HIS A 157 0.77 13.53 -17.55
N SER A 158 -0.33 13.92 -18.17
CA SER A 158 -0.47 14.13 -19.61
C SER A 158 -1.03 15.52 -19.89
N SER A 159 -0.91 15.99 -21.12
CA SER A 159 -1.56 17.23 -21.57
C SER A 159 -3.08 17.20 -21.42
N GLY A 160 -3.73 16.04 -21.52
CA GLY A 160 -5.19 15.88 -21.34
C GLY A 160 -5.64 15.36 -19.98
N SER A 161 -4.79 15.34 -18.95
CA SER A 161 -5.17 14.78 -17.64
C SER A 161 -6.32 15.54 -16.96
N ILE A 162 -7.30 14.81 -16.45
CA ILE A 162 -8.48 15.34 -15.75
C ILE A 162 -8.79 14.58 -14.45
N THR A 163 -9.34 15.30 -13.48
CA THR A 163 -9.79 14.77 -12.18
C THR A 163 -11.31 14.87 -12.08
N LEU A 164 -11.99 13.79 -11.68
CA LEU A 164 -13.43 13.83 -11.39
C LEU A 164 -13.64 14.12 -9.90
N ILE A 165 -14.39 15.16 -9.61
CA ILE A 165 -14.87 15.53 -8.29
C ILE A 165 -16.32 15.05 -8.14
N ALA A 166 -16.55 14.23 -7.13
CA ALA A 166 -17.89 13.83 -6.69
C ALA A 166 -18.14 14.39 -5.29
N ASP A 167 -19.23 15.13 -5.13
CA ASP A 167 -19.61 15.65 -3.82
C ASP A 167 -20.09 14.55 -2.86
N GLY A 168 -20.26 14.93 -1.59
CA GLY A 168 -20.71 14.01 -0.55
C GLY A 168 -22.11 13.44 -0.78
N ALA A 169 -22.99 14.17 -1.47
CA ALA A 169 -24.34 13.71 -1.78
C ALA A 169 -24.30 12.55 -2.79
N GLN A 170 -23.42 12.62 -3.79
CA GLN A 170 -23.21 11.53 -4.74
C GLN A 170 -22.57 10.30 -4.08
N THR A 171 -21.55 10.50 -3.25
CA THR A 171 -20.82 9.39 -2.61
C THR A 171 -21.58 8.75 -1.44
N GLY A 172 -22.61 9.44 -0.93
CA GLY A 172 -23.36 9.07 0.28
C GLY A 172 -22.58 9.34 1.57
N GLY A 173 -21.57 10.21 1.52
CA GLY A 173 -20.71 10.52 2.66
C GLY A 173 -19.73 11.66 2.36
N ASP A 174 -18.42 11.39 2.44
CA ASP A 174 -17.40 12.42 2.17
C ASP A 174 -17.23 12.67 0.66
N GLY A 175 -16.91 13.91 0.27
CA GLY A 175 -16.53 14.21 -1.11
C GLY A 175 -15.24 13.49 -1.54
N VAL A 176 -15.15 13.15 -2.82
CA VAL A 176 -14.07 12.36 -3.43
C VAL A 176 -13.50 13.07 -4.65
N ALA A 177 -12.17 13.11 -4.76
CA ALA A 177 -11.47 13.33 -6.02
C ALA A 177 -10.93 11.99 -6.56
N PHE A 178 -11.39 11.61 -7.74
CA PHE A 178 -10.81 10.54 -8.54
C PHE A 178 -9.77 11.15 -9.46
N THR A 179 -8.51 10.78 -9.27
CA THR A 179 -7.36 11.55 -9.79
C THR A 179 -6.57 10.86 -10.90
N GLY A 180 -6.85 9.60 -11.23
CA GLY A 180 -6.01 8.83 -12.15
C GLY A 180 -4.57 8.82 -11.64
N ASP A 181 -3.62 9.17 -12.50
CA ASP A 181 -2.21 9.35 -12.13
C ASP A 181 -1.80 10.79 -11.77
N HIS A 182 -2.75 11.72 -11.71
CA HIS A 182 -2.45 13.11 -11.38
C HIS A 182 -1.89 13.27 -9.96
N LEU A 183 -2.45 12.54 -8.98
CA LEU A 183 -2.11 12.68 -7.57
C LEU A 183 -2.49 11.43 -6.77
N ALA A 184 -1.56 10.92 -5.95
CA ALA A 184 -1.82 9.80 -5.05
C ALA A 184 -0.92 9.84 -3.80
N LEU A 185 -1.25 9.04 -2.77
CA LEU A 185 -0.30 8.78 -1.69
C LEU A 185 0.76 7.78 -2.16
N SER A 186 2.00 8.25 -2.28
CA SER A 186 3.14 7.45 -2.69
C SER A 186 3.56 6.51 -1.58
N GLY A 187 3.44 5.20 -1.82
CA GLY A 187 3.97 4.20 -0.90
C GLY A 187 5.51 4.24 -0.76
N ARG A 188 6.22 4.82 -1.74
CA ARG A 188 7.67 4.98 -1.70
C ARG A 188 8.09 6.17 -0.85
N LEU A 189 7.45 7.33 -1.06
CA LEU A 189 7.84 8.59 -0.43
C LEU A 189 7.09 8.88 0.88
N GLY A 190 6.03 8.13 1.19
CA GLY A 190 5.21 8.38 2.38
C GLY A 190 4.41 9.68 2.34
N ARG A 191 4.34 10.34 1.17
CA ARG A 191 3.64 11.61 0.95
C ARG A 191 2.80 11.58 -0.32
N LEU A 192 1.91 12.56 -0.49
CA LEU A 192 1.25 12.81 -1.76
C LEU A 192 2.28 13.13 -2.86
N ASP A 193 2.08 12.57 -4.05
CA ASP A 193 3.02 12.64 -5.17
C ASP A 193 2.29 12.50 -6.52
N GLY A 194 2.89 13.04 -7.59
CA GLY A 194 2.37 12.98 -8.96
C GLY A 194 3.08 11.99 -9.89
N PHE A 195 3.97 11.14 -9.38
CA PHE A 195 4.69 10.11 -10.16
C PHE A 195 5.54 10.64 -11.32
N ALA A 196 6.46 11.56 -11.02
CA ALA A 196 7.32 12.29 -11.98
C ALA A 196 8.11 11.48 -13.01
N ARG A 197 8.21 10.16 -12.85
CA ARG A 197 8.81 9.31 -13.89
C ARG A 197 7.93 9.24 -15.15
N TYR A 198 6.62 9.38 -14.99
CA TYR A 198 5.62 9.18 -16.03
C TYR A 198 4.88 10.47 -16.42
N SER A 199 5.21 11.58 -15.76
CA SER A 199 4.68 12.91 -16.07
C SER A 199 5.36 13.51 -17.30
N GLU A 200 4.56 14.09 -18.19
CA GLU A 200 5.01 14.88 -19.34
C GLU A 200 5.58 16.25 -18.92
N ASP A 201 4.99 16.87 -17.90
CA ASP A 201 5.39 18.15 -17.34
C ASP A 201 5.14 18.21 -15.83
N THR A 202 6.22 18.06 -15.06
CA THR A 202 6.16 18.00 -13.60
C THR A 202 5.84 19.34 -12.97
N GLU A 203 6.26 20.46 -13.59
CA GLU A 203 5.99 21.80 -13.06
C GLU A 203 4.52 22.16 -13.22
N LEU A 204 3.97 21.90 -14.41
CA LEU A 204 2.55 22.07 -14.70
C LEU A 204 1.70 21.13 -13.84
N GLN A 205 2.13 19.89 -13.61
CA GLN A 205 1.41 18.98 -12.73
C GLN A 205 1.41 19.50 -11.29
N ALA A 206 2.51 20.07 -10.80
CA ALA A 206 2.55 20.71 -9.48
C ALA A 206 1.55 21.87 -9.37
N ASP A 207 1.45 22.73 -10.39
CA ASP A 207 0.43 23.78 -10.44
C ASP A 207 -0.99 23.20 -10.48
N SER A 208 -1.20 22.12 -11.23
CA SER A 208 -2.49 21.44 -11.30
C SER A 208 -2.91 20.83 -9.97
N MET A 209 -2.00 20.37 -9.12
CA MET A 209 -2.33 19.90 -7.76
C MET A 209 -2.98 21.00 -6.92
N LEU A 210 -2.57 22.27 -7.12
CA LEU A 210 -3.15 23.41 -6.40
C LEU A 210 -4.61 23.67 -6.78
N LYS A 211 -5.05 23.26 -7.98
CA LYS A 211 -6.47 23.37 -8.38
C LYS A 211 -7.39 22.55 -7.48
N LEU A 212 -6.90 21.46 -6.89
CA LEU A 212 -7.68 20.62 -5.98
C LEU A 212 -7.83 21.19 -4.56
N VAL A 213 -7.08 22.25 -4.21
CA VAL A 213 -7.12 22.89 -2.88
C VAL A 213 -8.50 23.52 -2.61
N ALA A 214 -9.15 24.03 -3.65
CA ALA A 214 -10.44 24.72 -3.56
C ALA A 214 -11.66 23.77 -3.57
N GLU A 215 -11.47 22.51 -3.96
CA GLU A 215 -12.55 21.52 -4.02
C GLU A 215 -13.03 21.13 -2.63
N ASP A 216 -14.22 20.55 -2.46
CA ASP A 216 -14.68 20.06 -1.14
C ASP A 216 -14.72 18.54 -1.12
N VAL A 217 -13.56 17.94 -0.84
CA VAL A 217 -13.32 16.50 -0.88
C VAL A 217 -12.40 16.11 0.27
N LEU A 218 -12.63 14.96 0.89
CA LEU A 218 -11.74 14.41 1.92
C LEU A 218 -11.03 13.14 1.45
N TRP A 219 -11.34 12.65 0.26
CA TRP A 219 -10.72 11.45 -0.30
C TRP A 219 -10.00 11.73 -1.62
N ILE A 220 -8.82 11.12 -1.76
CA ILE A 220 -8.13 10.94 -3.05
C ILE A 220 -8.19 9.46 -3.41
N LEU A 221 -8.81 9.16 -4.55
CA LEU A 221 -8.90 7.82 -5.12
C LEU A 221 -8.15 7.78 -6.46
N PRO A 222 -6.88 7.35 -6.47
CA PRO A 222 -6.07 7.38 -7.67
C PRO A 222 -6.20 6.10 -8.51
N GLY A 223 -5.70 6.16 -9.74
CA GLY A 223 -5.44 5.01 -10.61
C GLY A 223 -4.28 4.18 -10.09
N HIS A 224 -3.14 4.82 -9.80
CA HIS A 224 -1.97 4.19 -9.17
C HIS A 224 -1.61 4.78 -7.81
N GLY A 225 -0.93 3.99 -6.98
CA GLY A 225 -0.56 4.38 -5.61
C GLY A 225 -1.64 4.08 -4.57
N ARG A 226 -1.56 4.75 -3.41
CA ARG A 226 -2.48 4.51 -2.30
C ARG A 226 -3.59 5.55 -2.30
N ARG A 227 -4.80 5.08 -2.04
CA ARG A 227 -5.94 5.91 -1.62
C ARG A 227 -5.60 6.58 -0.29
N THR A 228 -6.07 7.79 -0.08
CA THR A 228 -5.93 8.46 1.21
C THR A 228 -7.17 9.26 1.57
N ARG A 229 -7.43 9.36 2.86
CA ARG A 229 -8.48 10.20 3.45
C ARG A 229 -7.82 11.24 4.33
N PHE A 230 -8.26 12.48 4.22
CA PHE A 230 -7.90 13.56 5.12
C PHE A 230 -8.91 13.65 6.26
N GLU A 231 -8.45 14.06 7.44
CA GLU A 231 -9.33 14.22 8.60
C GLU A 231 -10.32 15.38 8.42
N ASN A 232 -9.87 16.48 7.82
CA ASN A 232 -10.64 17.69 7.60
C ASN A 232 -10.09 18.51 6.42
N SER A 233 -10.87 19.49 5.99
CA SER A 233 -10.57 20.31 4.81
C SER A 233 -9.31 21.18 4.97
N ASP A 234 -9.00 21.66 6.18
CA ASP A 234 -7.83 22.50 6.42
C ASP A 234 -6.53 21.69 6.37
N GLY A 235 -6.49 20.54 7.05
CA GLY A 235 -5.38 19.59 6.99
C GLY A 235 -5.12 19.13 5.56
N ARG A 236 -6.18 18.85 4.80
CA ARG A 236 -6.07 18.54 3.37
C ARG A 236 -5.46 19.69 2.57
N LYS A 237 -5.97 20.92 2.71
CA LYS A 237 -5.46 22.08 1.95
C LYS A 237 -3.96 22.24 2.16
N LYS A 238 -3.52 22.17 3.43
CA LYS A 238 -2.10 22.21 3.80
C LYS A 238 -1.30 21.07 3.15
N GLN A 239 -1.81 19.84 3.21
CA GLN A 239 -1.13 18.68 2.62
C GLN A 239 -1.05 18.77 1.08
N LEU A 240 -2.08 19.27 0.40
CA LEU A 240 -2.06 19.48 -1.06
C LEU A 240 -1.08 20.57 -1.47
N GLN A 241 -1.05 21.69 -0.74
CA GLN A 241 -0.08 22.77 -0.99
C GLN A 241 1.35 22.28 -0.77
N GLN A 242 1.59 21.55 0.32
CA GLN A 242 2.87 20.94 0.60
C GLN A 242 3.27 19.91 -0.47
N ALA A 243 2.32 19.10 -0.95
CA ALA A 243 2.57 18.15 -2.02
C ALA A 243 2.98 18.84 -3.32
N ALA A 244 2.28 19.91 -3.71
CA ALA A 244 2.62 20.70 -4.89
C ALA A 244 4.04 21.30 -4.78
N GLU A 245 4.38 21.89 -3.64
CA GLU A 245 5.72 22.45 -3.40
C GLU A 245 6.81 21.37 -3.42
N GLN A 246 6.58 20.26 -2.71
CA GLN A 246 7.53 19.14 -2.66
C GLN A 246 7.71 18.48 -4.03
N TYR A 247 6.64 18.35 -4.81
CA TYR A 247 6.68 17.78 -6.14
C TYR A 247 7.37 18.72 -7.14
N ARG A 248 7.18 20.03 -7.02
CA ARG A 248 7.92 21.03 -7.81
C ARG A 248 9.42 20.98 -7.52
N ASN A 249 9.79 20.97 -6.23
CA ASN A 249 11.18 21.12 -5.82
C ASN A 249 11.97 19.81 -5.91
N ASP A 250 11.34 18.67 -5.62
CA ASP A 250 11.95 17.34 -5.70
C ASP A 250 10.94 16.30 -6.23
N PRO A 251 10.60 16.37 -7.52
CA PRO A 251 9.58 15.53 -8.14
C PRO A 251 9.88 14.03 -8.05
N ARG A 252 11.16 13.67 -7.91
CA ARG A 252 11.61 12.26 -7.85
C ARG A 252 11.96 11.80 -6.44
N GLY A 253 11.90 12.67 -5.43
CA GLY A 253 12.33 12.34 -4.06
C GLY A 253 13.81 11.94 -4.01
N GLN A 254 14.67 12.66 -4.74
CA GLN A 254 16.12 12.41 -4.74
C GLN A 254 16.77 12.81 -3.41
N SER A 255 16.26 13.84 -2.75
CA SER A 255 16.71 14.26 -1.41
C SER A 255 16.58 13.11 -0.41
N ASP A 256 15.41 12.48 -0.36
CA ASP A 256 15.13 11.30 0.48
C ASP A 256 16.08 10.13 0.18
N PHE A 257 16.42 9.89 -1.10
CA PHE A 257 17.39 8.85 -1.45
C PHE A 257 18.81 9.18 -0.99
N GLN A 258 19.23 10.44 -1.08
CA GLN A 258 20.52 10.89 -0.59
C GLN A 258 20.62 10.73 0.94
N ASP A 259 19.59 11.14 1.66
CA ASP A 259 19.50 10.98 3.12
C ASP A 259 19.50 9.50 3.50
N PHE A 260 18.72 8.67 2.80
CA PHE A 260 18.75 7.22 2.95
C PHE A 260 20.16 6.65 2.75
N LEU A 261 20.88 7.06 1.70
CA LEU A 261 22.24 6.60 1.46
C LEU A 261 23.20 7.05 2.56
N GLN A 262 23.10 8.29 3.03
CA GLN A 262 23.92 8.81 4.13
C GLN A 262 23.71 7.98 5.41
N VAL A 263 22.46 7.75 5.81
CA VAL A 263 22.12 6.92 6.96
C VAL A 263 22.65 5.50 6.80
N ARG A 264 22.50 4.90 5.61
CA ARG A 264 23.01 3.55 5.32
C ARG A 264 24.53 3.48 5.36
N LEU A 265 25.23 4.50 4.88
CA LEU A 265 26.69 4.59 4.95
C LEU A 265 27.17 4.75 6.39
N ALA A 266 26.53 5.61 7.18
CA ALA A 266 26.83 5.79 8.60
C ALA A 266 26.67 4.46 9.36
N LEU A 267 25.53 3.77 9.18
CA LEU A 267 25.29 2.45 9.76
C LEU A 267 26.34 1.41 9.33
N ALA A 268 26.73 1.41 8.06
CA ALA A 268 27.75 0.49 7.55
C ALA A 268 29.15 0.77 8.13
N ASN A 269 29.49 2.05 8.35
CA ASN A 269 30.77 2.46 8.93
C ASN A 269 30.83 2.14 10.43
N GLU A 270 29.78 2.46 11.19
CA GLU A 270 29.66 2.08 12.59
C GLU A 270 29.76 0.55 12.76
N TYR A 271 29.09 -0.20 11.89
CA TYR A 271 29.22 -1.66 11.87
C TYR A 271 30.67 -2.13 11.63
N LYS A 272 31.38 -1.51 10.67
CA LYS A 272 32.79 -1.83 10.39
C LYS A 272 33.68 -1.54 11.59
N GLU A 273 33.52 -0.39 12.24
CA GLU A 273 34.31 -0.02 13.42
C GLU A 273 33.99 -0.95 14.60
N ALA A 274 32.72 -1.29 14.83
CA ALA A 274 32.33 -2.27 15.85
C ALA A 274 32.96 -3.65 15.62
N VAL A 275 33.03 -4.11 14.37
CA VAL A 275 33.72 -5.35 13.99
C VAL A 275 35.24 -5.26 14.22
N LYS A 276 35.86 -4.16 13.80
CA LYS A 276 37.29 -3.90 13.95
C LYS A 276 37.74 -3.85 15.42
N HIS A 277 36.89 -3.30 16.29
CA HIS A 277 37.11 -3.25 17.74
C HIS A 277 36.64 -4.51 18.48
N GLN A 278 36.34 -5.60 17.77
CA GLN A 278 35.87 -6.88 18.32
C GLN A 278 34.60 -6.77 19.18
N ARG A 279 33.87 -5.66 19.10
CA ARG A 279 32.55 -5.48 19.69
C ARG A 279 31.50 -6.33 18.98
N LEU A 280 31.82 -6.77 17.75
CA LEU A 280 31.05 -7.71 16.93
C LEU A 280 32.01 -8.70 16.23
N ARG A 281 31.62 -9.97 16.08
CA ARG A 281 32.43 -10.94 15.34
C ARG A 281 32.30 -10.72 13.83
N ALA A 282 33.43 -10.53 13.13
CA ALA A 282 33.48 -10.37 11.67
C ALA A 282 32.97 -11.61 10.90
N SER A 283 33.21 -12.80 11.47
CA SER A 283 32.86 -14.11 10.93
C SER A 283 32.12 -14.94 11.98
N GLY A 284 31.05 -15.59 11.53
CA GLY A 284 30.19 -16.50 12.27
C GLY A 284 29.34 -17.25 11.25
N SER A 285 28.66 -18.32 11.66
CA SER A 285 27.79 -19.10 10.79
C SER A 285 26.87 -18.16 9.98
N TRP A 286 26.60 -18.50 8.72
CA TRP A 286 25.58 -17.80 7.92
C TRP A 286 24.24 -18.50 8.03
N ASP A 287 24.19 -19.54 8.86
CA ASP A 287 22.96 -20.26 9.18
C ASP A 287 22.02 -19.29 9.90
N ILE A 288 20.89 -19.06 9.25
CA ILE A 288 19.86 -18.16 9.75
C ILE A 288 19.17 -18.71 11.02
N GLN A 289 19.39 -20.01 11.29
CA GLN A 289 18.95 -20.74 12.47
C GLN A 289 20.00 -20.74 13.59
N ASP A 290 21.22 -20.21 13.37
CA ASP A 290 22.22 -20.10 14.42
C ASP A 290 21.68 -19.25 15.59
N PRO A 291 21.52 -19.85 16.79
CA PRO A 291 20.99 -19.16 17.96
C PRO A 291 21.83 -17.94 18.37
N THR A 292 23.13 -17.95 18.04
CA THR A 292 24.06 -16.86 18.37
C THR A 292 23.84 -15.61 17.51
N LEU A 293 23.19 -15.73 16.35
CA LEU A 293 22.86 -14.63 15.45
C LEU A 293 21.44 -14.05 15.69
N ARG A 294 20.72 -14.58 16.68
CA ARG A 294 19.30 -14.23 16.95
C ARG A 294 19.07 -12.74 17.17
N GLN A 295 20.09 -12.02 17.64
CA GLN A 295 20.04 -10.60 18.03
C GLN A 295 20.89 -9.69 17.12
N GLU A 296 21.26 -10.16 15.91
CA GLU A 296 22.25 -9.49 15.06
C GLU A 296 21.67 -8.79 13.80
N SER A 297 22.23 -7.63 13.43
CA SER A 297 21.68 -6.72 12.39
C SER A 297 22.04 -7.21 11.00
N ARG A 298 22.96 -8.17 10.94
CA ARG A 298 23.21 -9.06 9.80
C ARG A 298 21.93 -9.76 9.34
N ARG A 299 21.04 -10.13 10.27
CA ARG A 299 19.78 -10.84 10.01
C ARG A 299 18.75 -9.97 9.28
N GLY A 300 18.65 -8.69 9.67
CA GLY A 300 17.65 -7.74 9.16
C GLY A 300 18.12 -6.75 8.10
N LEU A 301 19.42 -6.44 7.98
CA LEU A 301 19.96 -5.47 7.01
C LEU A 301 20.88 -6.10 5.95
N GLY A 302 21.18 -7.41 6.06
CA GLY A 302 22.09 -8.13 5.17
C GLY A 302 23.56 -7.71 5.32
N LEU A 303 23.90 -7.10 6.46
CA LEU A 303 25.28 -6.77 6.84
C LEU A 303 26.10 -8.06 6.98
N GLY A 304 27.38 -8.04 6.62
CA GLY A 304 28.25 -9.23 6.59
C GLY A 304 28.19 -10.07 5.30
N ARG A 305 27.09 -10.05 4.53
CA ARG A 305 26.96 -10.80 3.26
C ARG A 305 27.50 -10.06 2.02
N ILE A 306 28.27 -8.98 2.20
CA ILE A 306 28.73 -8.13 1.07
C ILE A 306 29.61 -8.93 0.12
N LYS A 307 30.63 -9.63 0.63
CA LYS A 307 31.53 -10.46 -0.19
C LYS A 307 30.77 -11.62 -0.86
N LEU A 308 29.87 -12.27 -0.12
CA LEU A 308 29.03 -13.35 -0.65
C LEU A 308 28.15 -12.84 -1.80
N ARG A 309 27.45 -11.72 -1.62
CA ARG A 309 26.62 -11.09 -2.65
C ARG A 309 27.44 -10.70 -3.88
N GLN A 310 28.60 -10.07 -3.69
CA GLN A 310 29.50 -9.72 -4.80
C GLN A 310 29.95 -10.97 -5.58
N ASN A 311 30.32 -12.05 -4.88
CA ASN A 311 30.71 -13.30 -5.51
C ASN A 311 29.54 -13.95 -6.26
N ASN A 312 28.36 -14.01 -5.65
CA ASN A 312 27.15 -14.52 -6.29
C ASN A 312 26.76 -13.71 -7.52
N THR A 313 26.82 -12.37 -7.46
CA THR A 313 26.56 -11.49 -8.61
C THR A 313 27.57 -11.74 -9.73
N ARG A 314 28.86 -11.88 -9.42
CA ARG A 314 29.88 -12.21 -10.43
C ARG A 314 29.63 -13.58 -11.06
N ALA A 315 29.33 -14.60 -10.25
CA ALA A 315 29.03 -15.95 -10.74
C ALA A 315 27.77 -15.97 -11.62
N TYR A 316 26.74 -15.23 -11.21
CA TYR A 316 25.50 -15.07 -11.97
C TYR A 316 25.77 -14.44 -13.34
N LEU A 317 26.46 -13.29 -13.36
CA LEU A 317 26.77 -12.58 -14.61
C LEU A 317 27.63 -13.45 -15.53
N ALA A 318 28.66 -14.10 -14.97
CA ALA A 318 29.51 -15.00 -15.74
C ALA A 318 28.71 -16.16 -16.35
N ALA A 319 27.81 -16.80 -15.59
CA ALA A 319 27.01 -17.92 -16.09
C ALA A 319 26.06 -17.49 -17.22
N VAL A 320 25.35 -16.37 -17.06
CA VAL A 320 24.43 -15.85 -18.08
C VAL A 320 25.19 -15.43 -19.34
N VAL A 321 26.30 -14.72 -19.22
CA VAL A 321 27.12 -14.28 -20.36
C VAL A 321 27.74 -15.48 -21.10
N ASN A 322 28.19 -16.50 -20.36
CA ASN A 322 28.73 -17.72 -20.95
C ASN A 322 27.65 -18.49 -21.72
N GLU A 323 26.43 -18.56 -21.18
CA GLU A 323 25.30 -19.19 -21.85
C GLU A 323 24.85 -18.42 -23.10
N GLN A 324 24.80 -17.09 -23.04
CA GLN A 324 24.56 -16.25 -24.22
C GLN A 324 25.62 -16.50 -25.30
N SER A 325 26.89 -16.61 -24.89
CA SER A 325 28.01 -16.86 -25.80
C SER A 325 27.99 -18.28 -26.38
N ARG A 326 27.51 -19.27 -25.62
CA ARG A 326 27.30 -20.65 -26.12
C ARG A 326 26.22 -20.66 -27.19
N GLN A 327 25.04 -20.10 -26.89
CA GLN A 327 23.91 -20.01 -27.82
C GLN A 327 24.29 -19.29 -29.11
N ARG A 328 24.99 -18.14 -29.01
CA ARG A 328 25.47 -17.40 -30.19
C ARG A 328 26.47 -18.19 -31.02
N ARG A 329 27.37 -18.95 -30.39
CA ARG A 329 28.33 -19.82 -31.11
C ARG A 329 27.64 -20.97 -31.84
N GLU A 330 26.66 -21.61 -31.21
CA GLU A 330 25.86 -22.67 -31.83
C GLU A 330 25.02 -22.16 -33.00
N ALA A 331 24.52 -20.92 -32.90
CA ALA A 331 23.84 -20.24 -33.98
C ALA A 331 24.79 -19.60 -35.02
N ASN A 332 26.10 -19.82 -34.90
CA ASN A 332 27.14 -19.21 -35.72
C ASN A 332 26.97 -17.68 -35.90
N TRP A 333 26.54 -17.00 -34.83
CA TRP A 333 26.32 -15.56 -34.80
C TRP A 333 25.32 -15.06 -35.87
N ALA A 334 24.35 -15.89 -36.25
CA ALA A 334 23.33 -15.51 -37.21
C ALA A 334 22.59 -14.22 -36.78
N PRO A 335 22.45 -13.20 -37.65
CA PRO A 335 21.80 -11.93 -37.30
C PRO A 335 20.33 -12.06 -36.89
N SER A 336 19.66 -13.11 -37.34
CA SER A 336 18.25 -13.42 -37.03
C SER A 336 18.07 -14.27 -35.76
N PHE A 337 19.16 -14.71 -35.13
CA PHE A 337 19.09 -15.58 -33.95
C PHE A 337 18.63 -14.80 -32.72
N GLN A 338 17.59 -15.31 -32.05
CA GLN A 338 17.13 -14.83 -30.76
C GLN A 338 17.63 -15.76 -29.65
N LEU A 339 18.00 -15.18 -28.51
CA LEU A 339 18.43 -15.94 -27.35
C LEU A 339 17.24 -16.73 -26.78
N ASP A 340 17.52 -17.93 -26.30
CA ASP A 340 16.57 -18.71 -25.52
C ASP A 340 16.52 -18.13 -24.10
N ASP A 341 15.58 -17.21 -23.90
CA ASP A 341 15.36 -16.52 -22.62
C ASP A 341 14.96 -17.49 -21.50
N VAL A 342 14.31 -18.61 -21.82
CA VAL A 342 13.96 -19.65 -20.83
C VAL A 342 15.24 -20.30 -20.33
N LYS A 343 16.15 -20.65 -21.25
CA LYS A 343 17.42 -21.28 -20.88
C LYS A 343 18.35 -20.35 -20.11
N LEU A 344 18.33 -19.06 -20.45
CA LEU A 344 19.03 -18.02 -19.70
C LEU A 344 18.46 -17.89 -18.29
N ALA A 345 17.14 -17.88 -18.14
CA ALA A 345 16.46 -17.82 -16.84
C ALA A 345 16.77 -19.06 -15.97
N GLU A 346 16.77 -20.27 -16.55
CA GLU A 346 17.17 -21.50 -15.84
C GLU A 346 18.61 -21.44 -15.34
N THR A 347 19.52 -20.94 -16.19
CA THR A 347 20.95 -20.81 -15.86
C THR A 347 21.15 -19.79 -14.73
N ALA A 348 20.48 -18.65 -14.84
CA ALA A 348 20.41 -17.61 -13.82
C ALA A 348 19.89 -18.16 -12.47
N GLN A 349 18.77 -18.88 -12.50
CA GLN A 349 18.15 -19.48 -11.30
C GLN A 349 19.05 -20.49 -10.62
N ARG A 350 19.80 -21.30 -11.38
CA ARG A 350 20.71 -22.31 -10.79
C ARG A 350 21.79 -21.65 -9.92
N ILE A 351 22.30 -20.49 -10.32
CA ILE A 351 23.31 -19.75 -9.56
C ILE A 351 22.69 -18.98 -8.38
N SER A 352 21.48 -18.44 -8.56
CA SER A 352 20.83 -17.61 -7.54
C SER A 352 19.94 -18.38 -6.56
N LYS A 353 19.77 -19.70 -6.73
CA LYS A 353 18.86 -20.55 -5.93
C LYS A 353 18.98 -20.31 -4.42
N ASN A 354 20.19 -20.41 -3.87
CA ASN A 354 20.41 -20.24 -2.43
C ASN A 354 20.12 -18.80 -1.97
N ASP A 355 20.36 -17.80 -2.82
CA ASP A 355 20.03 -16.40 -2.51
C ASP A 355 18.52 -16.15 -2.58
N ALA A 356 17.82 -16.80 -3.51
CA ALA A 356 16.37 -16.75 -3.62
C ALA A 356 15.70 -17.41 -2.41
N GLU A 357 16.14 -18.61 -2.02
CA GLU A 357 15.67 -19.32 -0.82
C GLU A 357 15.90 -18.50 0.45
N TYR A 358 17.10 -17.95 0.63
CA TYR A 358 17.39 -17.04 1.74
C TYR A 358 16.45 -15.82 1.76
N SER A 359 16.20 -15.21 0.60
CA SER A 359 15.37 -14.01 0.49
C SER A 359 13.90 -14.31 0.82
N ILE A 360 13.39 -15.47 0.40
CA ILE A 360 12.04 -15.95 0.73
C ILE A 360 11.92 -16.19 2.24
N GLN A 361 12.86 -16.93 2.83
CA GLN A 361 12.86 -17.22 4.28
C GLN A 361 12.94 -15.94 5.12
N ARG A 362 13.72 -14.95 4.66
CA ARG A 362 13.81 -13.64 5.31
C ARG A 362 12.49 -12.87 5.19
N ALA A 363 11.89 -12.80 4.01
CA ALA A 363 10.63 -12.09 3.81
C ALA A 363 9.48 -12.67 4.66
N GLN A 364 9.41 -14.00 4.77
CA GLN A 364 8.43 -14.67 5.63
C GLN A 364 8.62 -14.28 7.10
N ARG A 365 9.86 -14.23 7.59
CA ARG A 365 10.14 -13.83 8.97
C ARG A 365 9.86 -12.34 9.22
N ASP A 366 10.28 -11.47 8.30
CA ASP A 366 10.00 -10.04 8.39
C ASP A 366 8.47 -9.81 8.49
N HIS A 367 7.68 -10.59 7.75
CA HIS A 367 6.22 -10.58 7.87
C HIS A 367 5.74 -11.03 9.26
N GLU A 368 6.23 -12.15 9.77
CA GLU A 368 5.88 -12.65 11.11
C GLU A 368 6.24 -11.65 12.22
N ASP A 369 7.40 -11.02 12.13
CA ASP A 369 7.85 -10.03 13.12
C ASP A 369 7.01 -8.76 13.06
N VAL A 370 6.68 -8.26 11.86
CA VAL A 370 5.74 -7.14 11.70
C VAL A 370 4.36 -7.49 12.25
N CYS A 371 3.87 -8.70 12.02
CA CYS A 371 2.60 -9.16 12.60
C CYS A 371 2.62 -9.16 14.13
N LYS A 372 3.70 -9.64 14.75
CA LYS A 372 3.87 -9.60 16.21
C LYS A 372 3.92 -8.16 16.74
N GLU A 373 4.62 -7.26 16.04
CA GLU A 373 4.68 -5.84 16.41
C GLU A 373 3.31 -5.18 16.30
N LEU A 374 2.54 -5.47 15.24
CA LEU A 374 1.17 -4.95 15.12
C LEU A 374 0.26 -5.43 16.25
N VAL A 375 0.42 -6.68 16.71
CA VAL A 375 -0.30 -7.19 17.88
C VAL A 375 0.14 -6.47 19.15
N MET A 376 1.45 -6.27 19.35
CA MET A 376 1.99 -5.56 20.51
C MET A 376 1.53 -4.10 20.55
N CYS A 377 1.59 -3.38 19.42
CA CYS A 377 1.13 -1.99 19.34
C CYS A 377 -0.38 -1.88 19.55
N LYS A 378 -1.18 -2.88 19.15
CA LYS A 378 -2.61 -2.92 19.46
C LYS A 378 -2.85 -3.10 20.96
N LYS A 379 -2.13 -4.02 21.61
CA LYS A 379 -2.21 -4.23 23.07
C LYS A 379 -1.81 -2.98 23.87
N LEU A 380 -0.81 -2.23 23.40
CA LEU A 380 -0.37 -0.98 24.03
C LEU A 380 -1.32 0.20 23.77
N ALA A 381 -2.22 0.08 22.79
CA ALA A 381 -3.22 1.10 22.45
C ALA A 381 -4.60 0.82 23.06
N GLU A 382 -4.78 -0.34 23.70
CA GLU A 382 -5.95 -0.63 24.53
C GLU A 382 -5.76 0.09 25.89
N PRO A 383 -6.71 0.92 26.34
CA PRO A 383 -6.63 1.53 27.66
C PRO A 383 -6.65 0.41 28.72
N GLU A 384 -5.73 0.46 29.69
CA GLU A 384 -5.77 -0.44 30.84
C GLU A 384 -7.10 -0.22 31.59
N ASP A 385 -7.98 -1.23 31.56
CA ASP A 385 -9.10 -1.29 32.51
C ASP A 385 -8.51 -1.40 33.92
N PRO A 386 -8.96 -0.58 34.88
CA PRO A 386 -8.53 -0.72 36.25
C PRO A 386 -9.04 -2.06 36.79
N ALA A 387 -8.13 -2.86 37.33
CA ALA A 387 -8.41 -4.15 37.96
C ALA A 387 -9.64 -4.06 38.89
N GLU A 388 -10.67 -4.85 38.59
CA GLU A 388 -11.73 -5.14 39.54
C GLU A 388 -11.16 -6.10 40.61
N ASP A 389 -10.97 -5.57 41.82
CA ASP A 389 -10.77 -6.36 43.03
C ASP A 389 -12.03 -7.23 43.26
N GLU A 390 -11.93 -8.54 42.98
CA GLU A 390 -12.91 -9.53 43.41
C GLU A 390 -12.90 -9.64 44.95
N LEU A 391 -13.80 -8.93 45.62
CA LEU A 391 -14.20 -9.24 46.99
C LEU A 391 -15.40 -10.20 46.97
N LEU A 392 -15.08 -11.47 47.24
CA LEU A 392 -15.99 -12.55 47.57
C LEU A 392 -17.02 -12.12 48.64
N VAL A 393 -18.31 -12.13 48.28
CA VAL A 393 -19.40 -12.18 49.24
C VAL A 393 -20.34 -13.32 48.86
N GLU A 394 -20.34 -14.34 49.70
CA GLU A 394 -21.19 -15.53 49.63
C GLU A 394 -22.69 -15.17 49.65
N GLN A 395 -23.46 -15.79 48.77
CA GLN A 395 -24.93 -15.81 48.85
C GLN A 395 -25.39 -16.96 49.76
N PRO A 396 -26.46 -16.78 50.55
CA PRO A 396 -27.30 -17.89 50.96
C PRO A 396 -28.60 -17.96 50.16
N GLU A 397 -29.07 -19.20 50.05
CA GLU A 397 -30.04 -19.81 49.14
C GLU A 397 -31.53 -19.45 49.35
N GLN A 398 -32.35 -20.01 48.44
CA GLN A 398 -33.79 -20.31 48.46
C GLN A 398 -34.73 -19.29 47.78
N GLU A 399 -35.84 -19.64 47.11
CA GLU A 399 -36.36 -20.77 46.29
C GLU A 399 -37.69 -20.23 45.63
N PRO A 400 -38.57 -20.95 44.88
CA PRO A 400 -38.94 -20.53 43.50
C PRO A 400 -40.45 -20.32 43.16
N ILE A 401 -40.73 -19.53 42.08
CA ILE A 401 -41.94 -19.51 41.14
C ILE A 401 -43.27 -18.99 41.80
N PRO A 402 -44.34 -18.43 41.13
CA PRO A 402 -44.85 -18.62 39.76
C PRO A 402 -45.43 -17.36 39.00
N PRO A 403 -46.00 -17.52 37.79
CA PRO A 403 -46.20 -16.47 36.77
C PRO A 403 -47.63 -15.94 36.66
N THR A 404 -47.81 -14.77 36.02
CA THR A 404 -49.09 -14.24 35.51
C THR A 404 -48.76 -13.25 34.37
N SER A 405 -48.98 -13.57 33.08
CA SER A 405 -50.24 -13.60 32.30
C SER A 405 -50.76 -12.21 31.88
N ASP A 406 -51.01 -12.11 30.57
CA ASP A 406 -52.03 -11.30 29.87
C ASP A 406 -51.79 -9.78 29.74
N ASP A 407 -52.18 -9.09 28.66
CA ASP A 407 -52.52 -9.41 27.26
C ASP A 407 -52.76 -8.05 26.55
N SER A 408 -52.76 -8.04 25.21
CA SER A 408 -53.40 -7.04 24.30
C SER A 408 -52.85 -5.60 24.23
N ASP A 409 -52.92 -4.83 23.13
CA ASP A 409 -53.16 -5.00 21.68
C ASP A 409 -53.09 -3.58 21.04
N VAL A 410 -52.98 -3.51 19.71
CA VAL A 410 -53.38 -2.42 18.78
C VAL A 410 -52.37 -1.32 18.38
N GLY A 411 -52.01 -1.31 17.09
CA GLY A 411 -52.11 -0.07 16.27
C GLY A 411 -50.91 0.41 15.43
N SER A 412 -50.73 -0.14 14.22
CA SER A 412 -49.93 0.35 13.06
C SER A 412 -50.33 1.79 12.58
N PRO A 413 -49.59 2.54 11.70
CA PRO A 413 -48.82 2.04 10.55
C PRO A 413 -47.53 2.79 10.06
N GLN A 414 -46.69 1.99 9.37
CA GLN A 414 -45.84 2.25 8.17
C GLN A 414 -45.25 3.65 7.89
N GLN A 415 -43.91 3.70 7.84
CA GLN A 415 -43.17 4.14 6.64
C GLN A 415 -41.96 3.21 6.42
N ARG A 416 -42.01 2.38 5.37
CA ARG A 416 -40.89 1.55 4.91
C ARG A 416 -40.06 2.34 3.92
N GLY A 417 -38.82 2.68 4.30
CA GLY A 417 -37.76 2.97 3.35
C GLY A 417 -37.15 1.66 2.87
N GLU A 418 -37.26 1.34 1.59
CA GLU A 418 -36.61 0.18 0.98
C GLU A 418 -35.10 0.43 0.92
N GLY A 419 -34.39 -0.07 1.94
CA GLY A 419 -32.94 -0.13 1.98
C GLY A 419 -32.40 -1.25 1.10
N PHE A 420 -31.48 -0.91 0.20
CA PHE A 420 -30.77 -1.82 -0.71
C PHE A 420 -29.84 -2.74 0.11
N GLY A 421 -30.23 -4.01 0.28
CA GLY A 421 -29.45 -5.00 1.02
C GLY A 421 -28.58 -5.87 0.12
N MET A 422 -27.32 -5.48 -0.09
CA MET A 422 -26.30 -6.46 -0.48
C MET A 422 -25.98 -7.33 0.74
N LYS A 423 -26.13 -8.65 0.60
CA LYS A 423 -25.94 -9.62 1.69
C LYS A 423 -24.56 -9.45 2.32
N ARG A 424 -24.53 -9.08 3.61
CA ARG A 424 -23.34 -9.26 4.46
C ARG A 424 -23.09 -10.76 4.56
N VAL A 425 -21.90 -11.18 4.15
CA VAL A 425 -21.44 -12.56 4.41
C VAL A 425 -21.02 -12.61 5.88
N PRO A 426 -21.52 -13.55 6.69
CA PRO A 426 -21.16 -13.64 8.10
C PRO A 426 -19.67 -13.99 8.24
N SER A 427 -19.00 -13.28 9.15
CA SER A 427 -17.68 -13.63 9.64
C SER A 427 -17.76 -14.97 10.35
N VAL A 428 -17.18 -16.00 9.74
CA VAL A 428 -16.98 -17.30 10.39
C VAL A 428 -15.90 -17.11 11.46
N ALA A 429 -16.32 -17.13 12.72
CA ALA A 429 -15.47 -17.46 13.84
C ALA A 429 -15.18 -18.97 13.77
N LEU A 430 -13.91 -19.36 13.87
CA LEU A 430 -13.53 -20.72 14.22
C LEU A 430 -12.85 -20.67 15.58
N VAL A 431 -13.59 -21.21 16.55
CA VAL A 431 -13.17 -21.58 17.89
C VAL A 431 -12.33 -22.86 17.81
N ASP A 432 -11.46 -22.96 18.80
CA ASP A 432 -10.50 -23.99 19.17
C ASP A 432 -10.97 -25.45 19.17
N ARG A 433 -9.98 -26.34 19.01
CA ARG A 433 -9.82 -27.62 19.71
C ARG A 433 -8.36 -28.08 19.55
N GLU A 434 -7.60 -28.21 20.65
CA GLU A 434 -7.30 -29.48 21.38
C GLU A 434 -6.51 -30.46 20.48
N GLU A 435 -5.36 -31.05 20.80
CA GLU A 435 -4.48 -31.25 21.96
C GLU A 435 -3.14 -31.76 21.37
N GLU A 436 -2.00 -31.54 22.03
CA GLU A 436 -1.04 -32.63 22.32
C GLU A 436 0.03 -32.14 23.30
N LYS A 437 0.05 -32.80 24.46
CA LYS A 437 1.05 -32.73 25.53
C LYS A 437 2.41 -33.21 25.05
N CYS A 438 3.48 -32.64 25.61
CA CYS A 438 4.61 -33.40 26.13
C CYS A 438 5.12 -32.69 27.39
N ASP A 439 5.10 -33.44 28.48
CA ASP A 439 5.66 -33.14 29.79
C ASP A 439 7.20 -33.10 29.73
N GLU A 440 7.84 -32.30 30.58
CA GLU A 440 9.09 -32.64 31.26
C GLU A 440 9.35 -31.63 32.39
N ASP A 441 9.26 -32.15 33.61
CA ASP A 441 9.62 -31.53 34.89
C ASP A 441 11.14 -31.35 35.00
N ASP A 442 11.58 -30.34 35.76
CA ASP A 442 12.68 -30.48 36.73
C ASP A 442 12.73 -29.25 37.65
N ASP A 443 12.43 -29.49 38.92
CA ASP A 443 12.63 -28.61 40.06
C ASP A 443 14.12 -28.55 40.44
N GLU A 444 14.62 -27.39 40.85
CA GLU A 444 15.52 -27.34 42.02
C GLU A 444 15.54 -25.97 42.71
N ASP A 445 15.42 -26.05 44.03
CA ASP A 445 15.15 -25.02 45.00
C ASP A 445 16.46 -24.52 45.65
N GLY A 446 16.53 -23.26 46.09
CA GLY A 446 17.76 -22.71 46.66
C GLY A 446 17.64 -21.30 47.24
N THR A 447 17.12 -21.22 48.47
CA THR A 447 16.98 -19.99 49.26
C THR A 447 18.28 -19.59 49.98
N SER A 448 18.62 -18.29 49.98
CA SER A 448 19.23 -17.62 51.14
C SER A 448 19.05 -16.08 51.07
N SER A 449 18.67 -15.51 52.21
CA SER A 449 18.52 -14.07 52.52
C SER A 449 19.91 -13.39 52.59
N VAL A 450 20.08 -12.06 52.44
CA VAL A 450 19.82 -11.00 53.43
C VAL A 450 19.99 -9.59 52.79
N ALA A 451 19.17 -8.64 53.28
CA ALA A 451 19.30 -7.17 53.38
C ALA A 451 19.10 -6.23 52.16
N SER A 452 18.17 -5.31 52.44
CA SER A 452 17.70 -4.15 51.70
C SER A 452 18.74 -3.04 51.50
N ALA A 453 18.79 -2.50 50.28
CA ALA A 453 19.06 -1.08 50.07
C ALA A 453 18.19 -0.60 48.89
N ALA A 454 17.30 0.34 49.19
CA ALA A 454 16.44 0.99 48.23
C ALA A 454 17.28 1.73 47.17
N SER A 455 17.25 1.22 45.94
CA SER A 455 17.56 1.96 44.73
C SER A 455 16.59 1.44 43.69
N SER A 456 15.77 2.33 43.12
CA SER A 456 14.85 2.02 42.02
C SER A 456 15.67 1.75 40.75
N VAL A 457 16.38 0.63 40.74
CA VAL A 457 16.94 0.03 39.54
C VAL A 457 15.74 -0.59 38.83
N ARG A 458 15.19 0.12 37.84
CA ARG A 458 14.32 -0.52 36.85
C ARG A 458 15.05 -1.74 36.32
N GLN A 459 14.41 -2.90 36.37
CA GLN A 459 14.97 -4.10 35.77
C GLN A 459 15.24 -3.84 34.29
N PRO A 460 16.40 -4.23 33.75
CA PRO A 460 16.69 -4.06 32.35
C PRO A 460 15.78 -4.98 31.55
N ASP A 461 14.78 -4.41 30.87
CA ASP A 461 14.04 -5.13 29.85
C ASP A 461 15.04 -5.65 28.80
N LYS A 462 15.14 -6.98 28.71
CA LYS A 462 15.98 -7.68 27.74
C LYS A 462 15.41 -7.45 26.34
N THR A 463 15.75 -6.33 25.72
CA THR A 463 15.29 -5.99 24.37
C THR A 463 16.10 -6.73 23.30
N LYS A 464 15.37 -7.24 22.31
CA LYS A 464 15.89 -7.99 21.16
C LYS A 464 16.40 -7.01 20.10
N GLY A 465 17.73 -6.93 19.94
CA GLY A 465 18.46 -6.14 18.94
C GLY A 465 18.46 -4.64 19.24
N PHE A 466 19.57 -3.95 19.51
CA PHE A 466 20.98 -4.16 19.17
C PHE A 466 21.86 -3.61 20.31
N GLY A 467 23.18 -3.57 20.15
CA GLY A 467 24.00 -2.58 20.89
C GLY A 467 23.60 -1.10 20.64
N LEU A 468 22.43 -0.85 20.03
CA LEU A 468 21.64 0.37 20.06
C LEU A 468 20.21 -0.07 20.39
N SER A 469 19.63 0.46 21.47
CA SER A 469 18.28 0.09 21.90
C SER A 469 17.21 0.64 20.95
N LYS A 470 15.99 0.07 21.01
CA LYS A 470 14.84 0.61 20.28
C LYS A 470 14.56 2.06 20.70
N GLU A 471 14.83 2.42 21.95
CA GLU A 471 14.76 3.82 22.40
C GLU A 471 15.78 4.69 21.66
N ILE A 472 17.02 4.24 21.47
CA ILE A 472 18.03 5.03 20.73
C ILE A 472 17.63 5.25 19.27
N LEU A 473 17.06 4.25 18.60
CA LEU A 473 16.55 4.42 17.24
C LEU A 473 15.37 5.39 17.21
N HIS A 474 14.44 5.26 18.16
CA HIS A 474 13.28 6.13 18.32
C HIS A 474 13.72 7.57 18.60
N ASP A 475 14.67 7.80 19.51
CA ASP A 475 15.23 9.12 19.84
C ASP A 475 15.89 9.82 18.63
N HIS A 476 16.32 9.06 17.62
CA HIS A 476 16.84 9.55 16.34
C HIS A 476 15.81 9.55 15.21
N GLY A 477 14.53 9.35 15.52
CA GLY A 477 13.42 9.37 14.55
C GLY A 477 13.40 8.20 13.57
N LEU A 478 13.92 7.03 13.98
CA LEU A 478 14.03 5.84 13.14
C LEU A 478 13.43 4.60 13.81
N ARG A 479 12.86 3.71 13.00
CA ARG A 479 12.38 2.38 13.41
C ARG A 479 13.44 1.32 13.18
N ALA A 480 13.29 0.15 13.84
CA ALA A 480 14.16 -1.02 13.65
C ALA A 480 14.26 -1.53 12.20
N THR A 481 13.33 -1.12 11.33
CA THR A 481 13.32 -1.38 9.89
C THR A 481 14.19 -0.41 9.07
N GLY A 482 14.76 0.62 9.70
CA GLY A 482 15.50 1.70 9.05
C GLY A 482 14.59 2.74 8.37
N ARG A 483 13.29 2.72 8.66
CA ARG A 483 12.31 3.73 8.19
C ARG A 483 12.19 4.86 9.20
N LYS A 484 11.84 6.05 8.72
CA LYS A 484 11.52 7.21 9.56
C LYS A 484 10.34 6.90 10.48
N ASP A 485 10.42 7.39 11.72
CA ASP A 485 9.33 7.33 12.69
C ASP A 485 8.68 8.71 12.84
N ASP A 486 7.53 8.87 12.18
CA ASP A 486 6.87 10.18 12.08
C ASP A 486 6.35 10.69 13.43
N ALA A 487 6.15 9.81 14.41
CA ALA A 487 5.69 10.16 15.77
C ALA A 487 6.74 10.95 16.58
N VAL A 488 8.04 10.78 16.31
CA VAL A 488 9.13 11.45 17.06
C VAL A 488 9.55 12.77 16.40
N CYS A 489 9.40 12.85 15.07
CA CYS A 489 9.67 14.09 14.35
C CYS A 489 8.72 15.23 14.74
N GLU A 490 7.49 14.91 15.15
CA GLU A 490 6.54 15.92 15.61
C GLU A 490 6.90 16.47 17.00
N SER A 491 7.44 15.66 17.91
CA SER A 491 7.84 16.08 19.27
C SER A 491 9.15 16.86 19.32
N ASN A 492 10.11 16.55 18.44
CA ASN A 492 11.42 17.22 18.43
C ASN A 492 11.40 18.63 17.82
N SER A 493 10.35 18.99 17.06
CA SER A 493 10.16 20.34 16.52
C SER A 493 10.03 21.44 17.58
N ARG A 494 9.77 21.09 18.85
CA ARG A 494 9.65 22.03 19.98
C ARG A 494 10.93 22.19 20.80
N LEU A 495 11.95 21.35 20.61
CA LEU A 495 13.16 21.32 21.45
C LEU A 495 14.46 21.68 20.72
N ASP A 496 14.45 21.77 19.39
CA ASP A 496 15.67 21.83 18.58
C ASP A 496 16.22 23.25 18.28
N SER A 497 16.27 24.11 19.31
CA SER A 497 16.94 25.42 19.22
C SER A 497 18.38 25.42 19.77
N ARG A 498 18.95 24.27 20.16
CA ARG A 498 20.25 24.25 20.91
C ARG A 498 21.29 23.18 20.54
N ARG A 499 21.18 22.45 19.44
CA ARG A 499 22.29 21.60 18.97
C ARG A 499 22.57 21.77 17.48
N THR A 500 23.35 22.80 17.16
CA THR A 500 24.06 22.88 15.89
C THR A 500 25.26 21.91 15.92
N MET A 501 25.25 20.89 15.07
CA MET A 501 26.47 20.16 14.73
C MET A 501 27.35 21.05 13.85
N SER A 502 28.63 21.18 14.22
CA SER A 502 29.60 22.05 13.54
C SER A 502 29.95 21.55 12.14
N HIS A 503 30.11 22.51 11.23
CA HIS A 503 30.21 22.39 9.78
C HIS A 503 31.51 21.77 9.22
N THR A 504 32.30 21.03 10.01
CA THR A 504 33.73 20.77 9.72
C THR A 504 34.14 19.35 9.31
N ASP A 505 33.22 18.39 9.13
CA ASP A 505 33.58 17.03 8.64
C ASP A 505 33.13 16.74 7.18
N LEU A 506 32.81 17.78 6.41
CA LEU A 506 32.26 17.67 5.04
C LEU A 506 33.30 17.59 3.91
N THR A 507 34.58 17.41 4.19
CA THR A 507 35.62 17.34 3.15
C THR A 507 36.35 16.01 3.16
N ASN A 508 35.76 14.97 2.54
CA ASN A 508 36.50 13.90 1.83
C ASN A 508 35.58 12.86 1.16
N VAL A 509 34.62 13.30 0.35
CA VAL A 509 33.89 12.42 -0.60
C VAL A 509 34.02 12.98 -2.02
N LYS A 510 35.26 13.00 -2.52
CA LYS A 510 35.57 13.23 -3.94
C LYS A 510 36.62 12.22 -4.42
N SER A 511 36.31 10.94 -4.35
CA SER A 511 36.79 9.96 -5.33
C SER A 511 36.08 8.63 -5.11
N LEU A 512 35.29 8.23 -6.10
CA LEU A 512 34.98 6.85 -6.52
C LEU A 512 33.88 6.98 -7.58
N ARG A 513 34.32 7.16 -8.82
CA ARG A 513 33.51 6.97 -10.03
C ARG A 513 33.37 5.48 -10.30
#